data_AF-A0A2V7HY84-F1
#
_entry.id   AF-A0A2V7HY84-F1
#
_cell.length_a   1.000
_cell.length_b   1.000
_cell.length_c   1.000
_cell.angle_alpha   90.00
_cell.angle_beta   90.00
_cell.angle_gamma   90.00
#
_symmetry.space_group_name_H-M   'P 1'
#
loop_
_entity.id
_entity.type
_entity.pdbx_description
1 polymer ?
#
loop_
_entity_poly.entity_id
_entity_poly.type
_entity_poly.pdbx_seq_one_letter_code
_entity_poly.pdbx_strand_id
1 'polypeptide(L)' 'MRIERDADVVTARQEGRTLAVLVGFSSGDATIVATVISELARNIVLYAKTGEIVMTLAEEGDRRGVEI' A
#
# COMPACT_ATOMS: atom_id res chain seq x y z
N MET A 1 9.59 2.42 0.94
CA MET A 1 9.06 3.78 1.19
C MET A 1 9.13 4.07 2.67
N ARG A 2 9.83 5.14 3.05
CA ARG A 2 9.94 5.57 4.45
C ARG A 2 8.65 6.25 4.93
N ILE A 3 8.21 5.93 6.15
CA ILE A 3 6.99 6.44 6.79
C ILE A 3 7.34 7.07 8.14
N GLU A 4 7.11 8.38 8.30
CA GLU A 4 7.43 9.13 9.52
C GLU A 4 6.34 10.13 9.93
N ARG A 5 5.49 10.54 8.98
CA ARG A 5 4.46 11.57 9.20
C ARG A 5 3.19 11.27 8.40
N ASP A 6 2.09 11.93 8.75
CA ASP A 6 0.78 11.74 8.12
C ASP A 6 0.77 11.95 6.59
N ALA A 7 1.64 12.83 6.08
CA ALA A 7 1.80 13.02 4.64
C ALA A 7 2.30 11.76 3.92
N ASP A 8 3.09 10.93 4.60
CA ASP A 8 3.64 9.71 4.04
C ASP A 8 2.56 8.61 3.97
N VAL A 9 1.59 8.61 4.90
CA VAL A 9 0.39 7.74 4.85
C VAL A 9 -0.41 8.01 3.57
N VAL A 10 -0.59 9.28 3.22
CA VAL A 10 -1.32 9.68 2.00
C VAL A 10 -0.56 9.27 0.74
N THR A 11 0.76 9.37 0.76
CA THR A 11 1.62 8.97 -0.36
C THR A 11 1.61 7.45 -0.53
N ALA A 12 1.81 6.69 0.55
CA ALA A 12 1.80 5.23 0.56
C ALA A 12 0.49 4.66 0.00
N ARG A 13 -0.66 5.15 0.46
CA ARG A 13 -1.96 4.67 -0.03
C ARG A 13 -2.19 5.00 -1.50
N GLN A 14 -1.68 6.13 -2.00
CA GLN A 14 -1.85 6.53 -3.40
C GLN A 14 -1.02 5.64 -4.32
N GLU A 15 0.23 5.36 -3.93
CA GLU A 15 1.10 4.45 -4.66
C GLU A 15 0.55 3.02 -4.66
N GLY A 16 0.13 2.50 -3.50
CA GLY A 16 -0.46 1.17 -3.42
C GLY A 16 -1.75 1.02 -4.22
N ARG A 17 -2.62 2.05 -4.21
CA ARG A 17 -3.82 2.06 -5.06
C ARG A 17 -3.44 2.04 -6.54
N THR A 18 -2.44 2.83 -6.93
CA THR A 18 -1.96 2.89 -8.32
C THR A 18 -1.42 1.54 -8.74
N LEU A 19 -0.64 0.89 -7.88
CA LEU A 19 -0.11 -0.44 -8.13
C LEU A 19 -1.21 -1.50 -8.28
N ALA A 20 -2.23 -1.48 -7.41
CA ALA A 20 -3.37 -2.39 -7.52
C ALA A 20 -4.13 -2.21 -8.84
N VAL A 21 -4.36 -0.97 -9.27
CA VAL A 21 -4.99 -0.67 -10.57
C VAL A 21 -4.14 -1.18 -11.74
N LEU A 22 -2.81 -1.00 -11.68
CA LEU A 22 -1.89 -1.49 -12.72
C LEU A 22 -1.93 -3.02 -12.86
N VAL A 23 -2.18 -3.73 -11.78
CA VAL A 23 -2.31 -5.20 -11.75
C VAL A 23 -3.67 -5.69 -12.28
N GLY A 24 -4.64 -4.79 -12.45
CA GLY A 24 -5.96 -5.11 -12.97
C GLY A 24 -7.03 -5.30 -11.90
N PHE A 25 -6.77 -4.87 -10.65
CA PHE A 25 -7.79 -4.85 -9.60
C PHE A 25 -8.93 -3.91 -10.00
N SER A 26 -10.16 -4.25 -9.59
CA SER A 26 -11.28 -3.33 -9.74
C SER A 26 -11.03 -2.05 -8.91
N SER A 27 -11.69 -0.95 -9.27
CA SER A 27 -11.61 0.28 -8.47
C SER A 27 -12.02 0.06 -7.00
N GLY A 28 -12.93 -0.89 -6.74
CA GLY A 28 -13.34 -1.28 -5.40
C GLY A 28 -12.21 -2.00 -4.66
N ASP A 29 -11.62 -3.02 -5.27
CA ASP A 29 -10.53 -3.79 -4.64
C ASP A 29 -9.28 -2.94 -4.45
N ALA A 30 -8.95 -2.06 -5.40
CA ALA A 30 -7.87 -1.09 -5.25
C ALA A 30 -8.13 -0.11 -4.08
N THR A 31 -9.39 0.20 -3.77
CA THR A 31 -9.75 1.00 -2.58
C THR A 31 -9.54 0.21 -1.28
N ILE A 32 -9.78 -1.10 -1.29
CA ILE A 32 -9.49 -1.98 -0.15
C ILE A 32 -7.98 -2.04 0.10
N VAL A 33 -7.17 -2.23 -0.95
CA VAL A 33 -5.70 -2.21 -0.86
C VAL A 33 -5.21 -0.88 -0.25
N ALA A 34 -5.73 0.25 -0.74
CA ALA A 34 -5.38 1.58 -0.22
C ALA A 34 -5.75 1.75 1.26
N THR A 35 -6.85 1.15 1.69
CA THR A 35 -7.29 1.15 3.09
C THR A 35 -6.29 0.40 3.96
N VAL A 36 -5.92 -0.83 3.59
CA VAL A 36 -4.95 -1.65 4.35
C VAL A 36 -3.61 -0.93 4.49
N ILE A 37 -3.12 -0.33 3.40
CA ILE A 37 -1.86 0.43 3.42
C ILE A 37 -1.96 1.65 4.34
N SER A 38 -3.11 2.33 4.35
CA SER A 38 -3.35 3.47 5.25
C SER A 38 -3.27 3.03 6.71
N GLU A 39 -3.81 1.86 7.05
CA GLU A 39 -3.76 1.33 8.41
C GLU A 39 -2.33 0.91 8.82
N LEU A 40 -1.59 0.24 7.92
CA LEU A 40 -0.18 -0.10 8.16
C LEU A 40 0.68 1.15 8.37
N ALA A 41 0.57 2.14 7.47
CA ALA A 41 1.34 3.37 7.57
C ALA A 41 0.97 4.18 8.81
N ARG A 42 -0.32 4.26 9.17
CA ARG A 42 -0.77 4.92 10.40
C ARG A 42 -0.20 4.23 11.65
N ASN A 43 -0.16 2.90 11.67
CA ASN A 43 0.46 2.16 12.77
C ASN A 43 1.94 2.49 12.92
N ILE A 44 2.67 2.65 11.81
CA ILE A 44 4.08 3.08 11.85
C ILE A 44 4.19 4.47 12.48
N VAL A 45 3.43 5.46 11.99
CA VAL A 45 3.50 6.84 12.51
C VAL A 45 3.13 6.90 14.00
N LEU A 46 2.02 6.28 14.40
CA LEU A 46 1.49 6.39 15.76
C LEU A 46 2.34 5.63 16.78
N TYR A 47 2.74 4.40 16.44
CA TYR A 47 3.33 3.48 17.40
C TYR A 47 4.84 3.28 17.20
N ALA A 48 5.30 3.05 15.96
CA ALA A 48 6.71 2.79 15.68
C ALA A 48 7.57 4.07 15.51
N LYS A 49 6.94 5.23 15.29
CA LYS A 49 7.53 6.55 15.02
C LYS A 49 8.25 6.69 13.68
N THR A 50 8.90 5.64 13.20
CA THR A 50 9.50 5.57 11.87
C THR A 50 9.51 4.11 11.40
N GLY A 51 9.46 3.92 10.09
CA GLY A 51 9.48 2.60 9.48
C GLY A 51 9.48 2.67 7.96
N GLU A 52 9.32 1.51 7.34
CA GLU A 52 9.28 1.39 5.89
C GLU A 52 8.17 0.44 5.45
N ILE A 53 7.48 0.81 4.38
CA ILE A 53 6.58 -0.05 3.62
C ILE A 53 7.21 -0.31 2.26
N VAL A 54 7.30 -1.57 1.86
CA VAL A 54 7.76 -2.01 0.54
C VAL A 54 6.55 -2.58 -0.18
N MET A 55 6.36 -2.20 -1.44
CA MET A 55 5.25 -2.73 -2.25
C MET A 55 5.81 -3.28 -3.55
N THR A 56 5.42 -4.49 -3.90
CA THR A 56 5.91 -5.21 -5.08
C THR A 56 4.74 -5.81 -5.85
N LEU A 57 4.99 -6.03 -7.15
CA LEU A 57 4.10 -6.84 -7.97
C LEU A 57 4.35 -8.30 -7.62
N ALA A 58 3.29 -9.01 -7.24
CA ALA A 58 3.33 -10.44 -7.01
C ALA A 58 2.82 -11.18 -8.24
N GLU A 59 3.55 -12.18 -8.70
CA GLU A 59 3.14 -13.05 -9.82
C GLU A 59 3.25 -14.51 -9.39
N GLU A 60 2.15 -15.26 -9.50
CA GLU A 60 2.10 -16.69 -9.21
C GLU A 60 1.32 -17.43 -10.29
N GLY A 61 2.04 -17.93 -11.30
CA GLY A 61 1.44 -18.47 -12.52
C GLY A 61 0.65 -17.41 -13.25
N ASP A 62 -0.64 -17.67 -13.50
CA ASP A 62 -1.55 -16.71 -14.16
C ASP A 62 -2.13 -15.66 -13.19
N ARG A 63 -1.84 -15.75 -11.89
CA ARG A 63 -2.32 -14.79 -10.90
C ARG A 63 -1.33 -13.64 -10.74
N ARG A 64 -1.85 -12.42 -10.76
CA ARG A 64 -1.09 -11.20 -10.46
C ARG A 64 -1.70 -10.50 -9.25
N GLY A 65 -0.86 -9.94 -8.40
CA GLY A 65 -1.25 -9.34 -7.13
C GLY A 65 -0.34 -8.19 -6.73
N VAL A 66 -0.65 -7.63 -5.55
CA VAL A 66 0.20 -6.66 -4.87
C VAL A 66 0.66 -7.30 -3.56
N GLU A 67 1.96 -7.35 -3.33
CA GLU A 67 2.59 -7.72 -2.06
C GLU A 67 3.02 -6.43 -1.33
N ILE A 68 2.79 -6.39 -0.02
CA ILE A 68 2.96 -5.23 0.86
C ILE A 68 3.63 -5.69 2.16
#